data_AF-A0A939C5M8-F1
#
_entry.id   AF-A0A939C5M8-F1
#
_cell.length_a   1.000
_cell.length_b   1.000
_cell.length_c   1.000
_cell.angle_alpha   90.00
_cell.angle_beta   90.00
_cell.angle_gamma   90.00
#
_symmetry.space_group_name_H-M   'P 1'
#
loop_
_entity.id
_entity.type
_entity.pdbx_description
1 polymer ?
#
loop_
_entity_poly.entity_id
_entity_poly.type
_entity_poly.pdbx_seq_one_letter_code
_entity_poly.pdbx_strand_id
1 'polypeptide(L)'
;MTAEKATGSDIWSAVEILGNSSERAYQNVQIEGVQDKVEFKTGNVLSTPFPENSFDLVTSSSVINNLQGDSAKIEAFHAILRILRPRSRFLMIEPLRDRWGFLTFTLLGVWMLLPKDRWIALLESRLHKFKV
;
A
#
# COMPACT_ATOMS: atom_id res chain seq x y z
N MET A 1 7.79 -16.76 -3.21
CA MET A 1 8.50 -15.64 -3.85
C MET A 1 9.51 -15.12 -2.84
N THR A 2 10.76 -14.94 -3.24
CA THR A 2 11.82 -14.32 -2.42
C THR A 2 12.28 -13.06 -3.15
N ALA A 3 12.27 -11.91 -2.47
CA ALA A 3 12.80 -10.67 -3.04
C ALA A 3 14.31 -10.60 -2.80
N GLU A 4 15.07 -10.23 -3.84
CA GLU A 4 16.51 -9.99 -3.72
C GLU A 4 16.80 -8.65 -3.03
N LYS A 5 16.01 -7.62 -3.37
CA LYS A 5 16.01 -6.29 -2.76
C LYS A 5 14.60 -5.79 -2.53
N ALA A 6 14.42 -4.97 -1.51
CA ALA A 6 13.14 -4.33 -1.18
C ALA A 6 13.34 -2.85 -0.85
N THR A 7 12.44 -2.01 -1.38
CA THR A 7 12.36 -0.60 -1.03
C THR A 7 11.02 -0.33 -0.37
N GLY A 8 11.03 0.08 0.89
CA GLY A 8 9.82 0.52 1.61
C GLY A 8 9.56 2.01 1.41
N SER A 9 8.28 2.40 1.35
CA SER A 9 7.87 3.81 1.32
C SER A 9 6.77 4.06 2.33
N ASP A 10 6.93 5.08 3.16
CA ASP A 10 5.95 5.47 4.18
C ASP A 10 5.96 7.00 4.38
N ILE A 11 4.88 7.54 4.96
CA ILE A 11 4.81 8.95 5.38
C ILE A 11 5.30 9.17 6.82
N TRP A 12 5.59 8.09 7.53
CA TRP A 12 6.03 8.01 8.92
C TRP A 12 5.06 8.71 9.88
N SER A 13 3.76 8.52 9.66
CA SER A 13 2.73 9.17 10.47
C SER A 13 2.67 8.59 11.87
N ALA A 14 3.19 9.33 12.84
CA ALA A 14 3.06 9.01 14.27
C ALA A 14 1.62 9.11 14.80
N VAL A 15 0.71 9.74 14.03
CA VAL A 15 -0.72 9.83 14.34
C VAL A 15 -1.44 8.53 13.98
N GLU A 16 -1.09 7.92 12.84
CA GLU A 16 -1.71 6.66 12.39
C GLU A 16 -1.15 5.45 13.13
N ILE A 17 0.17 5.41 13.30
CA ILE A 17 0.86 4.34 14.02
C ILE A 17 1.76 5.00 15.06
N LEU A 18 1.45 4.79 16.34
CA LEU A 18 2.20 5.40 17.43
C LEU A 18 3.67 4.98 17.36
N GLY A 19 4.55 5.96 17.25
CA GLY A 19 5.98 5.73 17.15
C GLY A 19 6.45 5.29 15.76
N ASN A 20 5.63 5.38 14.72
CA ASN A 20 6.11 5.12 13.37
C ASN A 20 7.24 6.08 12.98
N SER A 21 8.35 5.53 12.52
CA SER A 21 9.52 6.31 12.09
C SER A 21 10.44 5.47 11.23
N SER A 22 11.20 6.13 10.35
CA SER A 22 12.16 5.45 9.48
C SER A 22 13.27 4.77 10.30
N GLU A 23 13.65 5.37 11.44
CA GLU A 23 14.68 4.87 12.34
C GLU A 23 14.25 3.54 12.97
N ARG A 24 12.99 3.41 13.41
CA ARG A 24 12.45 2.14 13.91
C ARG A 24 12.40 1.07 12.82
N ALA A 25 12.05 1.45 11.59
CA ALA A 25 12.06 0.52 10.46
C ALA A 25 13.49 0.02 10.17
N TYR A 26 14.50 0.89 10.20
CA TYR A 26 15.90 0.49 10.05
C TYR A 26 16.43 -0.31 11.24
N GLN A 27 15.97 -0.07 12.47
CA GLN A 27 16.29 -0.92 13.62
C GLN A 27 15.80 -2.36 13.40
N ASN A 28 14.58 -2.53 12.89
CA ASN A 28 14.06 -3.87 12.55
C ASN A 28 14.92 -4.53 11.45
N VAL A 29 15.30 -3.79 10.42
CA VAL A 29 16.22 -4.29 9.38
C VAL A 29 17.56 -4.76 9.95
N GLN A 30 18.08 -4.08 10.97
CA GLN A 30 19.30 -4.50 11.66
C GLN A 30 19.10 -5.77 12.49
N ILE A 31 17.99 -5.87 13.23
CA ILE A 31 17.65 -7.04 14.03
C ILE A 31 17.48 -8.29 13.14
N GLU A 32 16.84 -8.12 11.98
CA GLU A 32 16.61 -9.20 11.00
C GLU A 32 17.84 -9.52 10.13
N GLY A 33 18.91 -8.71 10.21
CA GLY A 33 20.16 -8.95 9.47
C GLY A 33 20.06 -8.80 7.94
N VAL A 34 19.21 -7.88 7.46
CA VAL A 34 18.93 -7.68 6.02
C VAL A 34 19.33 -6.28 5.51
N GLN A 35 20.31 -5.64 6.15
CA GLN A 35 20.75 -4.27 5.88
C GLN A 35 21.25 -4.07 4.43
N ASP A 36 21.74 -5.13 3.78
CA ASP A 36 22.24 -5.13 2.41
C ASP A 36 21.14 -5.20 1.35
N LYS A 37 19.90 -5.51 1.76
CA LYS A 37 18.77 -5.78 0.86
C LYS A 37 17.61 -4.80 0.97
N VAL A 38 17.54 -4.04 2.07
CA VAL A 38 16.38 -3.18 2.37
C VAL A 38 16.80 -1.72 2.50
N GLU A 39 16.08 -0.86 1.79
CA GLU A 39 16.12 0.58 1.97
C GLU A 39 14.71 1.15 2.17
N PHE A 40 14.62 2.32 2.80
CA PHE A 40 13.37 3.04 3.01
C PHE A 40 13.44 4.45 2.43
N LYS A 41 12.33 4.92 1.87
CA LYS A 41 12.14 6.32 1.43
C LYS A 41 10.90 6.92 2.06
N THR A 42 10.95 8.20 2.39
CA THR A 42 9.75 8.95 2.77
C THR A 42 8.96 9.29 1.51
N GLY A 43 7.69 8.91 1.45
CA GLY A 43 6.87 9.13 0.26
C GLY A 43 5.39 8.85 0.47
N ASN A 44 4.55 9.67 -0.15
CA ASN A 44 3.10 9.49 -0.18
C ASN A 44 2.71 8.56 -1.33
N VAL A 45 1.82 7.59 -1.08
CA VAL A 45 1.37 6.63 -2.10
C VAL A 45 0.70 7.30 -3.31
N LEU A 46 0.13 8.50 -3.14
CA LEU A 46 -0.44 9.30 -4.23
C LEU A 46 0.64 9.90 -5.15
N SER A 47 1.87 10.03 -4.66
CA SER A 47 3.01 10.59 -5.39
C SER A 47 4.30 9.85 -5.04
N THR A 48 4.43 8.66 -5.62
CA THR A 48 5.54 7.75 -5.33
C THR A 48 6.87 8.31 -5.86
N PRO A 49 7.96 8.37 -5.04
CA PRO A 49 9.25 8.94 -5.42
C PRO A 49 10.10 7.97 -6.25
N PHE A 50 9.48 7.24 -7.17
CA PHE A 50 10.12 6.23 -8.00
C PHE A 50 9.88 6.47 -9.49
N PRO A 51 10.87 6.20 -10.35
CA PRO A 51 10.69 6.21 -11.80
C PRO A 51 9.63 5.19 -12.25
N GLU A 52 9.13 5.36 -13.46
CA GLU A 52 8.23 4.36 -14.06
C GLU A 52 8.95 3.03 -14.24
N ASN A 53 8.20 1.91 -14.21
CA ASN A 53 8.75 0.57 -14.49
C ASN A 53 9.96 0.18 -13.61
N SER A 54 9.94 0.57 -12.33
CA SER A 54 11.04 0.34 -11.38
C SER A 54 10.97 -1.01 -10.67
N PHE A 55 9.77 -1.59 -10.52
CA PHE A 55 9.57 -2.77 -9.66
C PHE A 55 8.91 -3.96 -10.38
N ASP A 56 9.35 -5.17 -10.03
CA ASP A 56 8.74 -6.44 -10.46
C ASP A 56 7.56 -6.87 -9.57
N LEU A 57 7.50 -6.32 -8.36
CA LEU A 57 6.46 -6.55 -7.37
C LEU A 57 6.27 -5.29 -6.53
N VAL A 58 5.03 -4.85 -6.38
CA VAL A 58 4.66 -3.85 -5.36
C VAL A 58 3.69 -4.52 -4.40
N THR A 59 3.90 -4.27 -3.10
CA THR A 59 3.00 -4.72 -2.04
C THR A 59 2.42 -3.53 -1.29
N SER A 60 1.20 -3.67 -0.80
CA SER A 60 0.55 -2.69 0.06
C SER A 60 -0.27 -3.42 1.11
N SER A 61 -0.21 -2.97 2.36
CA SER A 61 -0.98 -3.54 3.47
C SER A 61 -1.56 -2.41 4.30
N SER A 62 -2.89 -2.29 4.31
CA SER A 62 -3.62 -1.28 5.08
C SER A 62 -3.20 0.16 4.77
N VAL A 63 -3.00 0.50 3.49
CA VAL A 63 -2.57 1.84 3.06
C VAL A 63 -3.68 2.55 2.29
N ILE A 64 -4.33 1.85 1.36
CA ILE A 64 -5.29 2.45 0.44
C ILE A 64 -6.60 2.77 1.16
N ASN A 65 -6.98 2.04 2.21
CA ASN A 65 -8.13 2.42 3.05
C ASN A 65 -7.96 3.78 3.74
N ASN A 66 -6.73 4.20 4.06
CA ASN A 66 -6.47 5.49 4.74
C ASN A 66 -6.76 6.70 3.85
N LEU A 67 -6.82 6.51 2.53
CA LEU A 67 -7.13 7.56 1.57
C LEU A 67 -8.63 7.89 1.57
N GLN A 68 -8.98 9.17 1.55
CA GLN A 68 -10.39 9.59 1.59
C GLN A 68 -11.06 9.51 0.21
N GLY A 69 -12.10 8.68 0.11
CA GLY A 69 -12.94 8.56 -1.07
C GLY A 69 -12.32 7.80 -2.24
N ASP A 70 -13.16 7.46 -3.21
CA ASP A 70 -12.81 6.60 -4.34
C ASP A 70 -11.77 7.23 -5.28
N SER A 71 -11.78 8.56 -5.45
CA SER A 71 -10.84 9.28 -6.33
C SER A 71 -9.40 9.11 -5.87
N ALA A 72 -9.12 9.33 -4.59
CA ALA A 72 -7.77 9.20 -4.04
C ALA A 72 -7.27 7.74 -4.12
N LYS A 73 -8.15 6.76 -3.89
CA LYS A 73 -7.81 5.34 -4.05
C LYS A 73 -7.44 5.01 -5.51
N ILE A 74 -8.18 5.56 -6.47
CA ILE A 74 -7.88 5.40 -7.91
C ILE A 74 -6.54 6.07 -8.28
N GLU A 75 -6.27 7.27 -7.78
CA GLU A 75 -4.99 7.96 -7.98
C GLU A 75 -3.82 7.15 -7.41
N ALA A 76 -3.97 6.56 -6.23
CA ALA A 76 -2.97 5.66 -5.66
C ALA A 76 -2.71 4.44 -6.57
N PHE A 77 -3.76 3.82 -7.13
CA PHE A 77 -3.57 2.74 -8.09
C PHE A 77 -2.82 3.20 -9.34
N HIS A 78 -3.09 4.39 -9.87
CA HIS A 78 -2.31 4.93 -10.99
C HIS A 78 -0.84 5.13 -10.63
N ALA A 79 -0.54 5.69 -9.46
CA ALA A 79 0.83 5.89 -9.00
C ALA A 79 1.57 4.56 -8.79
N ILE A 80 0.89 3.52 -8.28
CA ILE A 80 1.43 2.17 -8.08
C ILE A 80 1.66 1.45 -9.42
N LEU A 81 0.68 1.51 -10.34
CA LEU A 81 0.79 0.85 -11.64
C LEU A 81 1.88 1.49 -12.52
N ARG A 82 2.08 2.81 -12.41
CA ARG A 82 3.15 3.53 -13.11
C ARG A 82 4.55 2.98 -12.75
N ILE A 83 4.78 2.65 -11.48
CA ILE A 83 6.10 2.19 -11.01
C ILE A 83 6.31 0.69 -11.22
N LEU A 84 5.28 -0.07 -11.57
CA LEU A 84 5.38 -1.48 -11.92
C LEU A 84 5.87 -1.66 -13.35
N ARG A 85 6.80 -2.58 -13.55
CA ARG A 85 7.19 -3.03 -14.89
C ARG A 85 6.01 -3.70 -15.60
N PRO A 86 6.00 -3.76 -16.94
CA PRO A 86 4.96 -4.48 -17.67
C PRO A 86 4.92 -5.95 -17.23
N ARG A 87 3.70 -6.49 -17.05
CA ARG A 87 3.44 -7.89 -16.61
C ARG A 87 3.89 -8.23 -15.19
N SER A 88 4.29 -7.25 -14.39
CA SER A 88 4.61 -7.41 -12.97
C SER A 88 3.36 -7.49 -12.10
N ARG A 89 3.55 -7.79 -10.82
CA ARG A 89 2.43 -8.00 -9.89
C ARG A 89 2.29 -6.88 -8.88
N PHE A 90 1.03 -6.56 -8.57
CA PHE A 90 0.66 -5.80 -7.40
C PHE A 90 -0.11 -6.70 -6.44
N LEU A 91 0.34 -6.79 -5.18
CA LEU A 91 -0.39 -7.48 -4.12
C LEU A 91 -0.84 -6.46 -3.07
N MET A 92 -2.11 -6.52 -2.70
CA MET A 92 -2.69 -5.62 -1.71
C MET A 92 -3.49 -6.42 -0.69
N ILE A 93 -3.38 -6.03 0.57
CA ILE A 93 -4.23 -6.52 1.65
C ILE A 93 -4.87 -5.32 2.31
N GLU A 94 -6.20 -5.28 2.31
CA GLU A 94 -6.99 -4.21 2.91
C GLU A 94 -8.06 -4.83 3.81
N PRO A 95 -8.21 -4.33 5.05
CA PRO A 95 -9.35 -4.70 5.87
C PRO A 95 -10.67 -4.35 5.16
N LEU A 96 -11.64 -5.26 5.27
CA LEU A 96 -12.95 -5.08 4.67
C LEU A 96 -13.95 -4.54 5.68
N ARG A 97 -14.89 -3.74 5.20
CA ARG A 97 -16.08 -3.39 5.97
C ARG A 97 -17.08 -4.54 5.93
N ASP A 98 -16.92 -5.48 6.84
CA ASP A 98 -17.86 -6.57 7.09
C ASP A 98 -18.19 -6.69 8.60
N ARG A 99 -18.94 -7.71 8.99
CA ARG A 99 -19.34 -7.93 10.39
C ARG A 99 -18.14 -8.11 11.33
N TRP A 100 -17.02 -8.62 10.83
CA TRP A 100 -15.80 -8.85 11.60
C TRP A 100 -14.97 -7.57 11.67
N GLY A 101 -14.83 -6.86 10.55
CA GLY A 101 -14.19 -5.54 10.50
C GLY A 101 -14.88 -4.51 11.40
N PHE A 102 -16.21 -4.57 11.52
CA PHE A 102 -16.98 -3.73 12.45
C PHE A 102 -16.57 -3.96 13.92
N LEU A 103 -16.34 -5.23 14.31
CA LEU A 103 -15.90 -5.58 15.65
C LEU A 103 -14.44 -5.19 15.91
N THR A 104 -13.58 -5.26 14.90
CA THR A 104 -12.15 -4.95 15.01
C THR A 104 -11.85 -3.44 15.01
N PHE A 105 -12.52 -2.66 14.16
CA PHE A 105 -12.17 -1.26 13.93
C PHE A 105 -13.16 -0.25 14.53
N THR A 106 -14.19 -0.71 15.25
CA THR A 106 -15.24 0.11 15.92
C THR A 106 -16.00 1.06 14.97
N LEU A 107 -16.86 1.93 15.50
CA LEU A 107 -17.70 2.86 14.72
C LEU A 107 -16.91 3.80 13.78
N LEU A 108 -15.65 4.10 14.08
CA LEU A 108 -14.79 4.97 13.25
C LEU A 108 -14.27 4.25 11.99
N GLY A 109 -13.96 2.95 12.09
CA GLY A 109 -13.50 2.14 10.95
C GLY A 109 -14.54 2.01 9.83
N VAL A 110 -15.83 2.13 10.14
CA VAL A 110 -16.93 2.05 9.17
C VAL A 110 -16.78 3.05 8.02
N TRP A 111 -16.18 4.21 8.27
CA TRP A 111 -16.06 5.27 7.26
C TRP A 111 -14.78 5.17 6.42
N MET A 112 -13.75 4.49 6.92
CA MET A 112 -12.49 4.27 6.19
C MET A 112 -12.53 3.01 5.33
N LEU A 113 -13.16 1.95 5.85
CA LEU A 113 -13.15 0.64 5.20
C LEU A 113 -14.22 0.54 4.10
N LEU A 114 -13.84 -0.03 2.96
CA LEU A 114 -14.79 -0.38 1.91
C LEU A 114 -15.30 -1.82 2.05
N PRO A 115 -16.58 -2.08 1.73
CA PRO A 115 -17.07 -3.45 1.60
C PRO A 115 -16.47 -4.11 0.34
N LYS A 116 -16.43 -5.44 0.32
CA LYS A 116 -15.84 -6.25 -0.78
C LYS A 116 -16.32 -5.80 -2.17
N ASP A 117 -17.61 -5.61 -2.35
CA ASP A 117 -18.18 -5.30 -3.67
C ASP A 117 -17.76 -3.92 -4.18
N ARG A 118 -17.52 -2.96 -3.28
CA ARG A 118 -16.97 -1.65 -3.66
C ARG A 118 -15.51 -1.76 -4.08
N TRP A 119 -14.72 -2.58 -3.40
CA TRP A 119 -13.35 -2.88 -3.84
C TRP A 119 -13.32 -3.51 -5.23
N ILE A 120 -14.17 -4.52 -5.46
CA ILE A 120 -14.28 -5.16 -6.78
C ILE A 120 -14.66 -4.12 -7.83
N ALA A 121 -15.68 -3.29 -7.58
CA ALA A 121 -16.11 -2.26 -8.51
C ALA A 121 -15.00 -1.24 -8.83
N LEU A 122 -14.21 -0.81 -7.83
CA LEU A 122 -13.08 0.09 -8.04
C LEU A 122 -12.01 -0.53 -8.93
N LEU A 123 -11.65 -1.78 -8.66
CA LEU A 123 -10.65 -2.50 -9.44
C LEU A 123 -11.15 -2.78 -10.86
N GLU A 124 -12.40 -3.18 -11.05
CA GLU A 124 -12.95 -3.49 -12.38
C GLU A 124 -13.21 -2.24 -13.23
N SER A 125 -13.79 -1.18 -12.65
CA SER A 125 -14.29 -0.02 -13.42
C SER A 125 -13.21 0.79 -14.14
N ARG A 126 -11.94 0.68 -13.74
CA ARG A 126 -10.83 1.46 -14.32
C ARG A 126 -9.58 0.63 -14.66
N LEU A 127 -9.44 -0.62 -14.20
CA LEU A 127 -8.32 -1.49 -14.60
C LEU A 127 -8.56 -2.28 -15.89
N HIS A 128 -9.69 -2.12 -16.58
CA HIS A 128 -9.89 -2.73 -17.90
C HIS A 128 -8.82 -2.31 -18.93
N LYS A 129 -8.13 -1.18 -18.73
CA LYS A 129 -6.97 -0.77 -19.56
C LYS A 129 -5.64 -1.47 -19.22
N PHE A 130 -5.59 -2.25 -18.14
CA PHE A 130 -4.38 -2.93 -17.66
C PHE A 130 -4.50 -4.46 -17.65
N LYS A 131 -5.52 -5.03 -18.32
CA LYS A 131 -5.53 -6.45 -18.67
C LYS A 131 -4.34 -6.71 -19.60
N VAL A 132 -3.32 -7.39 -19.06
CA VAL A 132 -2.23 -8.04 -19.79
C VAL A 132 -2.77 -9.14 -20.69
#